data_AF-A0A352EE65-F1
#
_entry.id   AF-A0A352EE65-F1
#
_cell.length_a   1.000
_cell.length_b   1.000
_cell.length_c   1.000
_cell.angle_alpha   90.00
_cell.angle_beta   90.00
_cell.angle_gamma   90.00
#
_symmetry.space_group_name_H-M   'P 1'
#
loop_
_entity.id
_entity.type
_entity.pdbx_description
1 polymer ?
#
loop_
_entity_poly.entity_id
_entity_poly.type
_entity_poly.pdbx_seq_one_letter_code
_entity_poly.pdbx_strand_id
1 'polypeptide(L)'
;RNAGRPILVGTTSVEISELIGRTLKISKVPHQVLNAKMHQKEAEVIAQAGQPGMVTIATNMAGRGTDIKLSPEAKSSGGLAIIGTERHDSRRVDR
;
A
#
# COMPACT_ATOMS: atom_id res chain seq x y z
N ARG A 1 -9.71 -10.35 13.74
CA ARG A 1 -9.35 -9.66 12.47
C ARG A 1 -10.07 -8.32 12.49
N ASN A 2 -9.38 -7.19 12.70
CA ASN A 2 -10.03 -5.86 12.61
C ASN A 2 -10.48 -5.68 11.17
N ALA A 3 -11.76 -6.00 10.94
CA ALA A 3 -12.34 -6.26 9.65
C ALA A 3 -12.51 -4.96 8.87
N GLY A 4 -11.68 -4.77 7.84
CA GLY A 4 -11.91 -3.70 6.86
C GLY A 4 -10.97 -2.50 6.95
N ARG A 5 -9.95 -2.48 7.81
CA ARG A 5 -8.96 -1.39 7.75
C ARG A 5 -8.03 -1.54 6.54
N PRO A 6 -7.96 -0.58 5.60
CA PRO A 6 -7.00 -0.64 4.50
C PRO A 6 -5.56 -0.48 4.99
N ILE A 7 -4.63 -1.12 4.29
CA ILE A 7 -3.20 -1.14 4.61
C ILE A 7 -2.38 -0.77 3.37
N LEU A 8 -1.50 0.21 3.52
CA LEU A 8 -0.46 0.56 2.55
C LEU A 8 0.91 0.20 3.14
N VAL A 9 1.65 -0.67 2.45
CA VAL A 9 3.01 -1.08 2.83
C VAL A 9 4.00 -0.37 1.91
N GLY A 10 4.87 0.47 2.47
CA GLY A 10 5.96 1.12 1.75
C GLY A 10 7.25 0.33 1.88
N THR A 11 7.88 0.04 0.75
CA THR A 11 9.19 -0.63 0.66
C THR A 11 10.17 0.24 -0.13
N THR A 12 11.47 0.02 0.03
CA THR A 12 12.50 0.74 -0.74
C THR A 12 12.87 0.03 -2.04
N SER A 13 12.66 -1.28 -2.10
CA SER A 13 13.13 -2.17 -3.18
C SER A 13 12.01 -3.04 -3.74
N VAL A 14 12.04 -3.27 -5.06
CA VAL A 14 11.13 -4.19 -5.76
C VAL A 14 11.27 -5.61 -5.20
N GLU A 15 12.48 -6.02 -4.84
CA GLU A 15 12.73 -7.37 -4.31
C GLU A 15 11.97 -7.61 -3.00
N ILE A 16 12.00 -6.62 -2.09
CA ILE A 16 11.28 -6.68 -0.81
C ILE A 16 9.77 -6.70 -1.06
N SER A 17 9.27 -5.88 -2.00
CA SER A 17 7.85 -5.87 -2.38
C SER A 17 7.37 -7.23 -2.87
N GLU A 18 8.15 -7.87 -3.73
CA GLU A 18 7.84 -9.20 -4.26
C GLU A 18 7.92 -10.29 -3.18
N LEU A 19 8.89 -10.20 -2.26
CA LEU A 19 9.01 -11.13 -1.13
C LEU A 19 7.79 -11.06 -0.21
N ILE A 20 7.38 -9.84 0.16
CA ILE A 20 6.19 -9.61 0.99
C ILE A 20 4.93 -10.07 0.23
N GLY A 21 4.81 -9.74 -1.05
CA GLY A 21 3.70 -10.17 -1.89
C GLY A 21 3.57 -11.70 -1.92
N ARG A 22 4.68 -12.43 -2.10
CA ARG A 22 4.67 -13.90 -2.03
C ARG A 22 4.20 -14.41 -0.67
N THR A 23 4.67 -13.81 0.42
CA THR A 23 4.29 -14.20 1.79
C THR A 23 2.80 -13.97 2.05
N LEU A 24 2.26 -12.84 1.59
CA LEU A 24 0.82 -12.54 1.66
C LEU A 24 0.00 -13.49 0.79
N LYS A 25 0.51 -13.87 -0.39
CA LYS A 25 -0.13 -14.85 -1.28
C LYS A 25 -0.24 -16.22 -0.61
N ILE A 26 0.82 -16.69 0.04
CA ILE A 26 0.84 -17.94 0.83
C ILE A 26 -0.19 -17.86 1.96
N SER A 27 -0.28 -16.70 2.62
CA SER A 27 -1.24 -16.43 3.69
C SER A 27 -2.68 -16.21 3.19
N LYS A 28 -2.93 -16.33 1.87
CA LYS A 28 -4.22 -16.08 1.21
C LYS A 28 -4.79 -14.69 1.50
N VAL A 29 -3.93 -13.70 1.61
CA VAL A 29 -4.30 -12.28 1.76
C VAL A 29 -4.28 -11.64 0.36
N PRO A 30 -5.44 -11.20 -0.17
CA PRO A 30 -5.49 -10.43 -1.40
C PRO A 30 -4.69 -9.14 -1.23
N HIS A 31 -3.78 -8.89 -2.17
CA HIS A 31 -2.93 -7.70 -2.14
C HIS A 31 -2.58 -7.27 -3.56
N GLN A 32 -2.16 -6.01 -3.69
CA GLN A 32 -1.66 -5.45 -4.94
C GLN A 32 -0.23 -4.97 -4.75
N VAL A 33 0.63 -5.15 -5.75
CA VAL A 33 2.03 -4.73 -5.72
C VAL A 33 2.27 -3.68 -6.79
N LEU A 34 2.87 -2.56 -6.40
CA LEU A 34 3.18 -1.42 -7.26
C LEU A 34 4.69 -1.22 -7.29
N ASN A 35 5.24 -1.29 -8.49
CA ASN A 35 6.69 -1.33 -8.72
C ASN A 35 7.19 -0.08 -9.46
N ALA A 36 6.39 0.99 -9.52
CA ALA A 36 6.68 2.26 -10.21
C ALA A 36 6.96 2.10 -11.72
N LYS A 37 6.40 1.07 -12.37
CA LYS A 37 6.64 0.78 -13.80
C LYS A 37 5.56 1.37 -14.71
N MET A 38 4.32 1.43 -14.24
CA MET A 38 3.18 1.90 -15.05
C MET A 38 2.37 2.94 -14.27
N HIS A 39 2.83 4.18 -14.27
CA HIS A 39 2.27 5.24 -13.42
C HIS A 39 0.74 5.40 -13.53
N GLN A 40 0.18 5.33 -14.74
CA GLN A 40 -1.26 5.54 -14.93
C GLN A 40 -2.12 4.41 -14.36
N LYS A 41 -1.74 3.15 -14.61
CA LYS A 41 -2.43 1.99 -14.03
C LYS A 41 -2.22 1.91 -12.52
N GLU A 42 -1.02 2.23 -12.05
CA GLU A 42 -0.71 2.24 -10.62
C GLU A 42 -1.49 3.33 -9.88
N ALA A 43 -1.70 4.50 -10.51
CA ALA A 43 -2.56 5.54 -9.98
C ALA A 43 -4.02 5.06 -9.82
N GLU A 44 -4.57 4.37 -10.82
CA GLU A 44 -5.92 3.79 -10.73
C GLU A 44 -6.03 2.78 -9.56
N VAL A 45 -5.01 1.95 -9.38
CA VAL A 45 -4.94 1.01 -8.25
C VAL A 45 -4.84 1.74 -6.90
N ILE A 46 -3.99 2.78 -6.81
CA ILE A 46 -3.80 3.56 -5.58
C ILE A 46 -5.04 4.34 -5.20
N ALA A 47 -5.78 4.88 -6.16
CA ALA A 47 -7.05 5.55 -5.91
C ALA A 47 -8.06 4.63 -5.19
N GLN A 48 -7.95 3.30 -5.39
CA GLN A 48 -8.78 2.28 -4.76
C GLN A 48 -8.20 1.71 -3.45
N ALA A 49 -6.97 2.09 -3.07
CA ALA A 49 -6.32 1.55 -1.87
C ALA A 49 -7.03 1.93 -0.55
N GLY A 50 -7.91 2.94 -0.58
CA GLY A 50 -8.70 3.39 0.57
C GLY A 50 -9.98 2.57 0.83
N GLN A 51 -10.24 1.54 0.04
CA GLN A 51 -11.38 0.64 0.22
C GLN A 51 -11.14 -0.35 1.36
N PRO A 52 -12.19 -0.79 2.08
CA PRO A 52 -12.01 -1.56 3.29
C PRO A 52 -11.39 -2.93 3.01
N GLY A 53 -10.36 -3.28 3.79
CA GLY A 53 -9.66 -4.56 3.67
C GLY A 53 -8.67 -4.66 2.51
N MET A 54 -8.44 -3.57 1.77
CA MET A 54 -7.42 -3.53 0.73
C MET A 54 -6.01 -3.54 1.34
N VAL A 55 -5.12 -4.33 0.74
CA VAL A 55 -3.70 -4.34 1.06
C VAL A 55 -2.92 -3.97 -0.20
N THR A 56 -2.16 -2.88 -0.13
CA THR A 56 -1.37 -2.37 -1.25
C THR A 56 0.08 -2.26 -0.83
N ILE A 57 0.99 -2.79 -1.64
CA ILE A 57 2.44 -2.71 -1.45
C ILE A 57 2.98 -1.73 -2.49
N ALA A 58 3.66 -0.67 -2.05
CA ALA A 58 4.20 0.38 -2.89
C ALA A 58 5.72 0.47 -2.74
N THR A 59 6.42 0.26 -3.86
CA THR A 59 7.87 0.38 -3.92
C THR A 59 8.29 1.82 -4.17
N ASN A 60 9.20 2.36 -3.35
CA ASN A 60 9.86 3.66 -3.54
C ASN A 60 8.89 4.79 -3.93
N MET A 61 7.82 4.96 -3.13
CA MET A 61 6.71 5.90 -3.38
C MET A 61 5.92 5.67 -4.68
N ALA A 62 5.78 4.43 -5.16
CA ALA A 62 4.86 4.12 -6.26
C ALA A 62 3.44 4.65 -5.97
N GLY A 63 2.85 5.35 -6.95
CA GLY A 63 1.56 6.04 -6.79
C GLY A 63 1.63 7.42 -6.15
N ARG A 64 2.83 7.98 -5.95
CA ARG A 64 3.00 9.38 -5.52
C ARG A 64 2.20 10.33 -6.42
N GLY A 65 1.49 11.26 -5.79
CA GLY A 65 0.67 12.26 -6.47
C GLY A 65 -0.77 11.82 -6.75
N THR A 66 -1.16 10.60 -6.35
CA THR A 66 -2.56 10.15 -6.39
C THR A 66 -3.15 10.13 -4.98
N ASP A 67 -4.29 10.79 -4.79
CA ASP A 67 -4.97 10.83 -3.50
C ASP A 67 -5.69 9.52 -3.19
N ILE A 68 -5.46 8.99 -1.98
CA ILE A 68 -6.16 7.81 -1.47
C ILE A 68 -7.41 8.27 -0.72
N LYS A 69 -8.57 8.17 -1.35
CA LYS A 69 -9.85 8.50 -0.71
C LYS A 69 -10.35 7.32 0.11
N LEU A 70 -10.58 7.56 1.40
CA LEU A 70 -11.10 6.55 2.32
C LEU A 70 -12.61 6.45 2.23
N SER A 71 -13.13 5.23 2.09
CA SER A 71 -14.56 4.98 2.22
C SER A 71 -15.04 5.25 3.67
N PRO A 72 -16.34 5.50 3.90
CA PRO A 72 -16.89 5.66 5.25
C PRO A 72 -16.57 4.45 6.15
N GLU A 73 -16.61 3.24 5.59
CA GLU A 73 -16.31 1.99 6.29
C GLU A 73 -14.83 1.89 6.70
N ALA A 74 -13.92 2.29 5.80
CA ALA A 74 -12.49 2.36 6.10
C ALA A 74 -12.19 3.39 7.20
N LYS A 75 -12.85 4.55 7.18
CA LYS A 75 -12.74 5.57 8.25
C LYS A 75 -13.21 5.03 9.59
N SER A 76 -14.37 4.36 9.62
CA SER A 76 -14.91 3.73 10.82
C SER A 76 -13.98 2.62 11.36
N SER A 77 -13.27 1.92 10.48
CA SER A 77 -12.30 0.88 10.81
C SER A 77 -10.95 1.41 11.30
N GLY A 78 -10.78 2.72 11.48
CA GLY A 78 -9.55 3.35 11.96
C GLY A 78 -8.67 3.98 10.86
N GLY A 79 -9.22 4.21 9.67
CA GLY A 79 -8.54 4.91 8.57
C GLY A 79 -7.54 4.05 7.80
N LEU A 80 -6.64 4.69 7.06
CA LEU A 80 -5.56 3.99 6.34
C LEU A 80 -4.39 3.73 7.28
N ALA A 81 -4.00 2.47 7.41
CA ALA A 81 -2.75 2.11 8.08
C ALA A 81 -1.60 2.16 7.07
N ILE A 82 -0.56 2.93 7.39
CA ILE A 82 0.67 3.01 6.59
C ILE A 82 1.77 2.28 7.36
N ILE A 83 2.46 1.35 6.68
CA ILE A 83 3.55 0.56 7.24
C ILE A 83 4.78 0.76 6.36
N GLY A 84 5.81 1.44 6.88
CA GLY A 84 7.14 1.43 6.26
C GLY A 84 7.90 0.18 6.70
N THR A 85 8.39 -0.62 5.77
CA THR A 85 9.21 -1.79 6.10
C THR A 85 10.62 -1.39 6.51
N GLU A 86 11.06 -0.22 6.03
CA GLU A 86 12.38 0.35 6.22
C GLU A 86 12.26 1.87 6.31
N ARG A 87 13.34 2.53 6.72
CA ARG A 87 13.46 4.00 6.68
C ARG A 87 14.24 4.41 5.45
N HIS A 88 13.81 5.47 4.80
CA HIS A 88 14.60 6.07 3.72
C HIS A 88 15.76 6.89 4.30
N ASP A 89 16.82 7.07 3.51
CA ASP A 89 17.97 7.90 3.87
C ASP A 89 17.55 9.34 4.20
N SER A 90 16.52 9.83 3.51
CA SER A 90 15.92 11.13 3.77
C SER A 90 14.65 10.99 4.59
N ARG A 91 14.66 11.57 5.80
CA ARG A 91 13.47 11.68 6.66
C ARG A 91 12.30 12.43 6.02
N ARG A 92 12.53 13.21 4.95
CA ARG A 92 11.46 13.90 4.22
C ARG A 92 10.58 12.93 3.42
N VAL A 93 11.11 11.76 3.07
CA VAL A 93 10.38 10.73 2.32
C VAL A 93 9.46 9.93 3.25
N ASP A 94 9.90 9.71 4.49
CA ASP A 94 9.12 8.96 5.50
C ASP A 94 8.06 9.80 6.24
N ARG A 95 7.99 11.12 5.99
CA ARG A 95 7.12 12.06 6.73
C ARG A 95 5.75 12.27 6.06
#